data_AF-A0A959ERJ9-F1
#
_entry.id   AF-A0A959ERJ9-F1
#
_cell.length_a   1.000
_cell.length_b   1.000
_cell.length_c   1.000
_cell.angle_alpha   90.00
_cell.angle_beta   90.00
_cell.angle_gamma   90.00
#
_symmetry.space_group_name_H-M   'P 1'
#
loop_
_entity.id
_entity.type
_entity.pdbx_description
1 polymer ?
#
loop_
_entity_poly.entity_id
_entity_poly.type
_entity_poly.pdbx_seq_one_letter_code
_entity_poly.pdbx_strand_id
1 'polypeptide(L)'
;MPYLSVSVTRDAAGHFFEVELENLGVGPAIIESVAMRYRGKLHPLTDYNGDLHRFLVAQAPELDSIQFYSSTIIGKGTAIPANAGFQMISVGGPPEEYQLITRTLQRLLQEGLDYEITYRSIQGERWRIRQDSQGPERLD
;
A
#
# COMPACT_ATOMS: atom_id res chain seq x y z
N MET A 1 9.22 -14.10 -13.11
CA MET A 1 9.66 -12.92 -12.33
C MET A 1 8.42 -12.25 -11.77
N PRO A 2 8.23 -12.22 -10.45
CA PRO A 2 7.16 -11.43 -9.84
C PRO A 2 7.43 -9.94 -10.06
N TYR A 3 6.42 -9.23 -10.56
CA TYR A 3 6.49 -7.80 -10.83
C TYR A 3 5.45 -7.13 -9.95
N LEU A 4 5.86 -6.68 -8.77
CA LEU A 4 4.97 -5.97 -7.86
C LEU A 4 4.90 -4.49 -8.20
N SER A 5 3.69 -3.93 -8.17
CA SER A 5 3.43 -2.50 -8.30
C SER A 5 2.32 -2.08 -7.35
N VAL A 6 2.43 -0.87 -6.79
CA VAL A 6 1.32 -0.26 -6.05
C VAL A 6 0.43 0.48 -7.03
N SER A 7 -0.84 0.11 -7.06
CA SER A 7 -1.89 0.73 -7.85
C SER A 7 -2.76 1.59 -6.95
N VAL A 8 -3.17 2.76 -7.44
CA VAL A 8 -4.04 3.68 -6.71
C VAL A 8 -5.20 4.10 -7.59
N THR A 9 -6.39 3.59 -7.28
CA THR A 9 -7.62 3.93 -7.98
C THR A 9 -8.30 5.12 -7.29
N ARG A 10 -8.71 6.11 -8.08
CA ARG A 10 -9.51 7.25 -7.63
C ARG A 10 -10.65 7.47 -8.60
N ASP A 11 -11.86 7.10 -8.20
CA ASP A 11 -13.08 7.41 -8.93
C ASP A 11 -13.87 8.48 -8.18
N ALA A 12 -13.75 9.72 -8.66
CA ALA A 12 -14.43 10.86 -8.05
C ALA A 12 -15.95 10.83 -8.27
N ALA A 13 -16.43 10.23 -9.37
CA ALA A 13 -17.84 10.14 -9.68
C ALA A 13 -18.54 9.05 -8.87
N GLY A 14 -17.88 7.91 -8.68
CA GLY A 14 -18.33 6.81 -7.82
C GLY A 14 -17.99 6.96 -6.33
N HIS A 15 -17.26 8.01 -5.96
CA HIS A 15 -16.77 8.25 -4.59
C HIS A 15 -15.98 7.06 -4.03
N PHE A 16 -15.06 6.53 -4.84
CA PHE A 16 -14.29 5.34 -4.54
C PHE A 16 -12.78 5.60 -4.61
N PHE A 17 -12.07 5.13 -3.59
CA PHE A 17 -10.63 5.19 -3.46
C PHE A 17 -10.09 3.80 -3.10
N GLU A 18 -9.00 3.37 -3.72
CA GLU A 18 -8.38 2.08 -3.42
C GLU A 18 -6.87 2.14 -3.60
N VAL A 19 -6.16 1.41 -2.73
CA VAL A 19 -4.75 1.08 -2.89
C VAL A 19 -4.61 -0.43 -2.96
N GLU A 20 -4.00 -0.91 -4.02
CA GLU A 20 -3.78 -2.31 -4.29
C GLU A 20 -2.30 -2.60 -4.56
N LEU A 21 -1.84 -3.78 -4.14
CA LEU A 21 -0.56 -4.33 -4.55
C LEU A 21 -0.80 -5.35 -5.66
N GLU A 22 -0.45 -4.99 -6.88
CA GLU A 22 -0.64 -5.81 -8.07
C GLU A 22 0.62 -6.62 -8.36
N ASN A 23 0.47 -7.90 -8.71
CA ASN A 23 1.55 -8.73 -9.23
C ASN A 23 1.34 -9.03 -10.72
N LEU A 24 1.99 -8.26 -11.58
CA LEU A 24 1.95 -8.42 -13.04
C LEU A 24 2.99 -9.43 -13.54
N GLY A 25 3.61 -10.18 -12.63
CA GLY A 25 4.71 -11.08 -12.92
C GLY A 25 4.31 -12.53 -13.15
N VAL A 26 5.29 -13.31 -13.61
CA VAL A 26 5.19 -14.76 -13.73
C VAL A 26 5.64 -15.38 -12.41
N GLY A 27 4.68 -15.75 -11.56
CA GLY A 27 4.88 -16.40 -10.25
C GLY A 27 4.47 -15.53 -9.04
N PRO A 28 4.24 -16.15 -7.87
CA PRO A 28 3.86 -15.41 -6.67
C PRO A 28 5.00 -14.53 -6.14
N ALA A 29 4.64 -13.40 -5.56
CA ALA A 29 5.55 -12.53 -4.82
C ALA A 29 5.35 -12.75 -3.32
N ILE A 30 6.40 -13.15 -2.60
CA ILE A 30 6.35 -13.41 -1.15
C ILE A 30 6.88 -12.17 -0.45
N ILE A 31 6.00 -11.48 0.28
CA ILE A 31 6.34 -10.25 1.02
C ILE A 31 7.35 -10.58 2.12
N GLU A 32 8.44 -9.81 2.19
CA GLU A 32 9.41 -9.88 3.28
C GLU A 32 9.20 -8.74 4.28
N SER A 33 8.95 -7.53 3.77
CA SER A 33 8.64 -6.35 4.57
C SER A 33 7.84 -5.32 3.79
N VAL A 34 7.03 -4.56 4.53
CA VAL A 34 6.36 -3.35 4.06
C VAL A 34 6.70 -2.27 5.07
N ALA A 35 7.17 -1.12 4.59
CA ALA A 35 7.45 0.02 5.42
C ALA A 35 6.97 1.31 4.75
N MET A 36 6.46 2.23 5.56
CA MET A 36 6.09 3.56 5.13
C MET A 36 7.20 4.52 5.54
N ARG A 37 7.59 5.43 4.67
CA ARG A 37 8.47 6.54 5.02
C ARG A 37 7.61 7.78 5.17
N TYR A 38 7.70 8.48 6.29
CA TYR A 38 6.96 9.72 6.50
C TYR A 38 7.80 10.73 7.27
N ARG A 39 7.92 11.96 6.74
CA ARG A 39 8.76 13.03 7.30
C ARG A 39 10.19 12.56 7.64
N GLY A 40 10.77 11.75 6.76
CA GLY A 40 12.13 11.20 6.88
C GLY A 40 12.28 10.00 7.83
N LYS A 41 11.22 9.59 8.53
CA LYS A 41 11.24 8.40 9.42
C LYS A 41 10.71 7.18 8.69
N LEU A 42 11.32 6.02 8.95
CA LEU A 42 10.84 4.73 8.46
C LEU A 42 9.91 4.12 9.51
N HIS A 43 8.75 3.66 9.07
CA HIS A 43 7.69 3.06 9.87
C HIS A 43 7.41 1.65 9.31
N PRO A 44 7.99 0.59 9.89
CA PRO A 44 7.62 -0.77 9.56
C PRO A 44 6.12 -0.96 9.74
N LEU A 45 5.42 -1.49 8.73
CA LEU A 45 3.97 -1.65 8.83
C LEU A 45 3.58 -2.70 9.90
N THR A 46 4.52 -3.55 10.30
CA THR A 46 4.39 -4.46 11.45
C THR A 46 4.07 -3.74 12.75
N ASP A 47 4.54 -2.50 12.93
CA ASP A 47 4.23 -1.68 14.11
C ASP A 47 2.76 -1.27 14.15
N TYR A 48 2.06 -1.43 13.02
CA TYR A 48 0.63 -1.17 12.81
C TYR A 48 -0.13 -2.45 12.49
N ASN A 49 0.37 -3.61 12.93
CA ASN A 49 -0.20 -4.94 12.67
C ASN A 49 -0.35 -5.29 11.18
N GLY A 50 0.47 -4.71 10.31
CA GLY A 50 0.42 -4.91 8.87
C GLY A 50 -0.76 -4.22 8.18
N ASP A 51 -1.45 -3.31 8.87
CA ASP A 51 -2.66 -2.63 8.39
C ASP A 51 -2.32 -1.19 7.95
N LEU A 52 -2.49 -0.91 6.65
CA LEU A 52 -2.23 0.42 6.09
C LEU A 52 -3.17 1.49 6.66
N HIS A 53 -4.44 1.14 6.92
CA HIS A 53 -5.40 2.08 7.50
C HIS A 53 -4.94 2.53 8.89
N ARG A 54 -4.48 1.60 9.74
CA ARG A 54 -3.95 1.93 11.07
C ARG A 54 -2.74 2.86 11.01
N PHE A 55 -1.83 2.63 10.07
CA PHE A 55 -0.72 3.55 9.85
C PHE A 55 -1.22 4.95 9.46
N LEU A 56 -2.16 5.04 8.52
CA LEU A 56 -2.70 6.31 8.06
C LEU A 56 -3.41 7.08 9.19
N VAL A 57 -4.25 6.41 10.00
CA VAL A 57 -4.90 7.00 11.18
C VAL A 57 -3.87 7.51 12.19
N ALA A 58 -2.77 6.78 12.40
CA ALA A 58 -1.72 7.24 13.32
C ALA A 58 -1.01 8.51 12.82
N GLN A 59 -0.95 8.77 11.51
CA GLN A 59 -0.38 9.99 10.94
C GLN A 59 -1.41 11.11 10.75
N ALA A 60 -2.69 10.76 10.60
CA ALA A 60 -3.81 11.65 10.35
C ALA A 60 -5.06 11.14 11.09
N PRO A 61 -5.22 11.49 12.38
CA PRO A 61 -6.30 10.97 13.22
C PRO A 61 -7.70 11.24 12.68
N GLU A 62 -7.87 12.25 11.84
CA GLU A 62 -9.14 12.53 11.17
C GLU A 62 -9.64 11.36 10.31
N LEU A 63 -8.77 10.44 9.87
CA LEU A 63 -9.17 9.26 9.10
C LEU A 63 -9.91 8.21 9.94
N ASP A 64 -9.84 8.26 11.27
CA ASP A 64 -10.58 7.35 12.15
C ASP A 64 -12.10 7.55 12.05
N SER A 65 -12.55 8.67 11.46
CA SER A 65 -13.97 8.92 11.22
C SER A 65 -14.54 8.22 9.98
N ILE A 66 -13.70 7.59 9.14
CA ILE A 66 -14.16 6.88 7.94
C ILE A 66 -14.85 5.58 8.37
N GLN A 67 -16.11 5.42 8.00
CA GLN A 67 -16.92 4.25 8.37
C GLN A 67 -17.00 3.22 7.23
N PHE A 68 -16.92 3.68 5.98
CA PHE A 68 -17.13 2.86 4.79
C PHE A 68 -15.80 2.51 4.13
N TYR A 69 -14.99 1.72 4.82
CA TYR A 69 -13.72 1.22 4.30
C TYR A 69 -13.57 -0.28 4.49
N SER A 70 -12.64 -0.86 3.74
CA SER A 70 -12.08 -2.17 4.03
C SER A 70 -10.55 -2.10 4.00
N SER A 71 -9.88 -2.89 4.84
CA SER A 71 -8.42 -2.95 4.91
C SER A 71 -8.00 -4.40 5.09
N THR A 72 -6.90 -4.77 4.43
CA THR A 72 -6.33 -6.12 4.54
C THR A 72 -4.94 -6.04 5.17
N ILE A 73 -4.67 -6.94 6.10
CA ILE A 73 -3.36 -7.06 6.75
C ILE A 73 -2.35 -7.67 5.76
N ILE A 74 -1.24 -6.97 5.53
CA ILE A 74 -0.09 -7.46 4.78
C ILE A 74 1.13 -7.62 5.70
N GLY A 75 1.80 -8.76 5.61
CA GLY A 75 2.93 -9.06 6.47
C GLY A 75 3.95 -9.98 5.82
N LYS A 76 5.02 -10.26 6.56
CA LYS A 76 6.04 -11.21 6.12
C LYS A 76 5.41 -12.58 5.84
N GLY A 77 5.70 -13.13 4.66
CA GLY A 77 5.18 -14.41 4.21
C GLY A 77 3.85 -14.32 3.45
N THR A 78 3.19 -13.17 3.41
CA THR A 78 2.03 -12.95 2.54
C THR A 78 2.44 -13.20 1.09
N ALA A 79 1.73 -14.09 0.40
CA ALA A 79 1.97 -14.41 -1.00
C ALA A 79 0.96 -13.67 -1.88
N ILE A 80 1.44 -12.80 -2.76
CA ILE A 80 0.64 -12.14 -3.78
C ILE A 80 0.66 -13.02 -5.03
N PRO A 81 -0.47 -13.64 -5.42
CA PRO A 81 -0.51 -14.54 -6.57
C PRO A 81 -0.12 -13.83 -7.87
N ALA A 82 0.33 -14.58 -8.87
CA ALA A 82 0.60 -14.03 -10.20
C ALA A 82 -0.71 -13.55 -10.85
N ASN A 83 -0.65 -12.40 -11.54
CA ASN A 83 -1.78 -11.75 -12.21
C ASN A 83 -2.97 -11.47 -11.27
N ALA A 84 -2.66 -11.17 -10.01
CA ALA A 84 -3.65 -10.84 -9.00
C ALA A 84 -3.29 -9.52 -8.31
N GLY A 85 -4.32 -8.86 -7.83
CA GLY A 85 -4.23 -7.73 -6.95
C GLY A 85 -4.47 -8.14 -5.49
N PHE A 86 -3.84 -7.41 -4.57
CA PHE A 86 -4.06 -7.52 -3.14
C PHE A 86 -4.48 -6.17 -2.59
N GLN A 87 -5.78 -6.01 -2.34
CA GLN A 87 -6.36 -4.79 -1.80
C GLN A 87 -5.78 -4.50 -0.41
N MET A 88 -5.02 -3.41 -0.27
CA MET A 88 -4.49 -2.95 1.01
C MET A 88 -5.54 -2.15 1.77
N ILE A 89 -6.17 -1.19 1.10
CA ILE A 89 -7.26 -0.38 1.64
C ILE A 89 -8.20 0.03 0.50
N SER A 90 -9.50 0.02 0.75
CA SER A 90 -10.49 0.66 -0.09
C SER A 90 -11.42 1.51 0.77
N VAL A 91 -11.84 2.67 0.26
CA VAL A 91 -12.80 3.58 0.86
C VAL A 91 -13.87 3.85 -0.20
N GLY A 92 -15.14 3.65 0.17
CA GLY A 92 -16.27 3.92 -0.68
C GLY A 92 -17.39 4.62 0.11
N GLY A 93 -18.58 4.71 -0.49
CA GLY A 93 -19.75 5.21 0.21
C GLY A 93 -19.93 6.73 0.09
N PRO A 94 -20.09 7.47 1.21
CA PRO A 94 -20.45 8.89 1.14
C PRO A 94 -19.36 9.77 0.49
N PRO A 95 -19.75 10.83 -0.26
CA PRO A 95 -18.81 11.76 -0.89
C PRO A 95 -17.81 12.38 0.08
N GLU A 96 -18.24 12.66 1.32
CA GLU A 96 -17.41 13.26 2.36
C GLU A 96 -16.24 12.37 2.80
N GLU A 97 -16.42 11.05 2.89
CA GLU A 97 -15.37 10.11 3.26
C GLU A 97 -14.35 9.95 2.14
N TYR A 98 -14.82 9.85 0.89
CA TYR A 98 -13.98 9.90 -0.30
C TYR A 98 -13.13 11.18 -0.33
N GLN A 99 -13.75 12.34 -0.10
CA GLN A 99 -13.04 13.61 -0.06
C GLN A 99 -12.07 13.70 1.12
N LEU A 100 -12.38 13.10 2.25
CA LEU A 100 -11.51 13.06 3.42
C LEU A 100 -10.26 12.25 3.12
N ILE A 101 -10.39 10.99 2.69
CA ILE A 101 -9.23 10.13 2.41
C ILE A 101 -8.34 10.71 1.30
N THR A 102 -8.94 11.21 0.22
CA THR A 102 -8.18 11.73 -0.93
C THR A 102 -7.41 13.00 -0.59
N ARG A 103 -8.04 13.96 0.11
CA ARG A 103 -7.37 15.20 0.55
C ARG A 103 -6.28 14.91 1.57
N THR A 104 -6.56 14.04 2.54
CA THR A 104 -5.57 13.68 3.56
C THR A 104 -4.38 12.95 2.95
N LEU A 105 -4.59 11.97 2.06
CA LEU A 105 -3.48 11.30 1.38
C LEU A 105 -2.67 12.26 0.50
N GLN A 106 -3.33 13.16 -0.23
CA GLN A 106 -2.61 14.18 -1.00
C GLN A 106 -1.71 15.04 -0.11
N ARG A 107 -2.22 15.47 1.05
CA ARG A 107 -1.46 16.21 2.05
C ARG A 107 -0.28 15.38 2.59
N LEU A 108 -0.51 14.13 2.98
CA LEU A 108 0.54 13.25 3.49
C LEU A 108 1.66 13.03 2.46
N LEU A 109 1.31 12.83 1.18
CA LEU A 109 2.26 12.72 0.07
C LEU A 109 3.10 13.99 -0.11
N GLN A 110 2.46 15.17 -0.04
CA GLN A 110 3.17 16.46 -0.08
C GLN A 110 4.10 16.67 1.12
N GLU A 111 3.77 16.09 2.27
CA GLU A 111 4.57 16.11 3.49
C GLU A 111 5.66 15.00 3.53
N GLY A 112 5.83 14.27 2.43
CA GLY A 112 6.89 13.27 2.26
C GLY A 112 6.51 11.87 2.73
N LEU A 113 5.24 11.48 2.60
CA LEU A 113 4.82 10.08 2.64
C LEU A 113 5.33 9.34 1.40
N ASP A 114 5.89 8.16 1.61
CA ASP A 114 6.42 7.25 0.60
C ASP A 114 6.35 5.80 1.15
N TYR A 115 6.59 4.79 0.33
CA TYR A 115 6.58 3.38 0.70
C TYR A 115 7.86 2.66 0.25
N GLU A 116 8.20 1.59 0.96
CA GLU A 116 9.21 0.62 0.55
C GLU A 116 8.67 -0.78 0.82
N ILE A 117 8.60 -1.62 -0.21
CA ILE A 117 8.17 -3.01 -0.09
C ILE A 117 9.31 -3.90 -0.59
N THR A 118 9.75 -4.82 0.27
CA THR A 118 10.70 -5.87 -0.09
C THR A 118 9.97 -7.19 -0.21
N TYR A 119 10.25 -7.93 -1.27
CA TYR A 119 9.65 -9.21 -1.54
C TYR A 119 10.64 -10.16 -2.20
N ARG A 120 10.28 -11.44 -2.28
CA ARG A 120 11.06 -12.45 -3.00
C ARG A 120 10.20 -13.30 -3.91
N SER A 121 10.82 -13.84 -4.94
CA SER A 121 10.22 -14.90 -5.76
C SER A 121 10.25 -16.25 -5.04
N ILE A 122 9.53 -17.22 -5.60
CA ILE A 122 9.62 -18.62 -5.14
C ILE A 122 11.01 -19.23 -5.40
N GLN A 123 11.76 -18.69 -6.37
CA GLN A 123 13.15 -19.09 -6.65
C GLN A 123 14.16 -18.40 -5.71
N GLY A 124 13.71 -17.48 -4.85
CA GLY A 124 14.53 -16.83 -3.83
C GLY A 124 15.16 -15.50 -4.26
N GLU A 125 14.91 -15.02 -5.49
CA GLU A 125 15.40 -13.70 -5.92
C GLU A 125 14.67 -12.61 -5.14
N ARG A 126 15.40 -11.64 -4.60
CA ARG A 126 14.87 -10.58 -3.77
C ARG A 126 14.75 -9.29 -4.56
N TRP A 127 13.70 -8.54 -4.26
CA TRP A 127 13.32 -7.34 -4.99
C TRP A 127 12.77 -6.29 -4.04
N ARG A 128 12.93 -5.03 -4.43
CA ARG A 128 12.43 -3.86 -3.71
C ARG A 128 11.63 -2.98 -4.67
N ILE A 129 10.50 -2.45 -4.20
CA ILE A 129 9.78 -1.38 -4.87
C ILE A 129 9.68 -0.17 -3.93
N ARG A 130 9.74 1.02 -4.53
CA ARG A 130 9.57 2.31 -3.87
C ARG A 130 8.64 3.17 -4.71
N GLN A 131 8.13 4.27 -4.16
CA GLN A 131 7.30 5.19 -4.96
C GLN A 131 8.09 5.84 -6.10
N ASP A 132 9.40 6.08 -5.90
CA ASP A 132 10.28 6.74 -6.86
C ASP A 132 10.94 5.79 -7.86
N SER A 133 10.74 4.46 -7.73
CA SER A 133 11.33 3.49 -8.63
C SER A 133 10.47 3.29 -9.88
N GLN A 134 11.10 3.05 -11.05
CA GLN A 134 10.38 2.72 -12.30
C GLN A 134 9.85 1.28 -12.34
N GLY A 135 9.83 0.60 -11.20
CA GLY A 135 9.52 -0.81 -11.06
C GLY A 135 10.40 -1.48 -10.00
N PRO A 136 10.32 -2.81 -9.90
CA PRO A 136 11.12 -3.58 -8.94
C PRO A 136 12.62 -3.52 -9.22
N GLU A 137 13.39 -3.22 -8.19
CA GLU A 137 14.85 -3.24 -8.18
C GLU A 137 15.32 -4.54 -7.53
N ARG A 138 16.22 -5.26 -8.19
CA ARG A 138 16.79 -6.49 -7.63
C ARG A 138 17.65 -6.15 -6.41
N LEU A 139 17.51 -6.95 -5.35
CA LEU A 139 18.40 -6.94 -4.19
C LEU A 139 19.33 -8.15 -4.30
N ASP A 140 20.64 -7.91 -4.12
CA ASP A 140 21.67 -8.94 -4.10
C ASP A 140 21.57 -9.85 -2.86
#